data_AF-A7L636-F1
#
_entry.id   AF-A7L636-F1
#
_cell.length_a   1.000
_cell.length_b   1.000
_cell.length_c   1.000
_cell.angle_alpha   90.00
_cell.angle_beta   90.00
_cell.angle_gamma   90.00
#
_symmetry.space_group_name_H-M   'P 1'
#
loop_
_entity.id
_entity.type
_entity.pdbx_description
1 polymer ?
#
loop_
_entity_poly.entity_id
_entity_poly.type
_entity_poly.pdbx_seq_one_letter_code
_entity_poly.pdbx_strand_id
1 'polypeptide(L)'
;TDLIAILLFSVGMILRLQDQPFRSDGRVIYCVNIIYWYIRLLDIFGVNKYLGPYVMMIGKMMIDMMYFVIIMLVVLMSFGVARQAILFPNEEPSWKLAKNIFYMPYWMIYGEVFADQIDPPCGQNETREDGK
;
A
#
# COMPACT_ATOMS: atom_id res chain seq x y z
N THR A 1 -20.96 -8.45 -2.07
CA THR A 1 -20.13 -7.24 -1.87
C THR A 1 -20.98 -6.08 -1.40
N ASP A 2 -22.11 -5.80 -2.05
CA ASP A 2 -22.99 -4.67 -1.70
C ASP A 2 -23.50 -4.71 -0.24
N LEU A 3 -23.88 -5.89 0.27
CA LEU A 3 -24.29 -6.05 1.67
C LEU A 3 -23.16 -5.66 2.65
N ILE A 4 -21.91 -6.01 2.35
CA ILE A 4 -20.75 -5.68 3.19
C ILE A 4 -20.53 -4.16 3.19
N ALA A 5 -20.65 -3.51 2.03
CA ALA A 5 -20.53 -2.05 1.94
C ALA A 5 -21.64 -1.32 2.72
N ILE A 6 -22.87 -1.82 2.67
CA ILE A 6 -24.01 -1.26 3.43
C ILE A 6 -23.81 -1.46 4.95
N LEU A 7 -23.31 -2.64 5.37
CA LEU A 7 -23.01 -2.91 6.78
C LEU A 7 -21.83 -2.06 7.29
N LEU A 8 -20.77 -1.90 6.51
CA LEU A 8 -19.65 -1.03 6.86
C LEU A 8 -20.09 0.44 6.94
N PHE A 9 -20.98 0.87 6.04
CA PHE A 9 -21.57 2.21 6.08
C PHE A 9 -22.41 2.43 7.34
N SER A 10 -23.26 1.48 7.72
CA SER A 10 -24.10 1.61 8.93
C SER A 10 -23.27 1.57 10.21
N VAL A 11 -22.26 0.70 10.30
CA VAL A 11 -21.32 0.67 11.43
C VAL A 11 -20.53 1.99 11.52
N GLY A 12 -20.02 2.50 10.40
CA GLY A 12 -19.36 3.81 10.35
C GLY A 12 -20.27 4.96 10.79
N MET A 13 -21.56 4.90 10.44
CA MET A 13 -22.57 5.86 10.88
C MET A 13 -22.80 5.82 12.39
N ILE A 14 -22.93 4.62 12.96
CA ILE A 14 -23.17 4.44 14.39
C ILE A 14 -21.97 4.97 15.20
N LEU A 15 -20.74 4.63 14.78
CA LEU A 15 -19.51 5.11 15.43
C LEU A 15 -19.32 6.63 15.32
N ARG A 16 -19.81 7.24 14.24
CA ARG A 16 -19.80 8.70 14.04
C ARG A 16 -20.70 9.44 15.02
N LEU A 17 -21.84 8.83 15.38
CA LEU A 17 -22.84 9.41 16.28
C LEU A 17 -22.43 9.33 17.76
N GLN A 18 -21.42 8.52 18.10
CA GLN A 18 -20.83 8.50 19.44
C GLN A 18 -19.86 9.67 19.67
N ASP A 19 -19.58 9.94 20.95
CA ASP A 19 -18.60 10.95 21.38
C ASP A 19 -17.15 10.48 21.15
N GLN A 20 -16.19 11.40 21.33
CA GLN A 20 -14.76 11.12 21.19
C GLN A 20 -14.37 9.97 22.13
N PRO A 21 -13.62 8.93 21.69
CA PRO A 21 -12.73 8.83 20.52
C PRO A 21 -13.32 8.19 19.24
N PHE A 22 -14.47 7.53 19.32
CA PHE A 22 -15.02 6.71 18.22
C PHE A 22 -15.44 7.52 16.98
N ARG A 23 -15.67 8.83 17.15
CA ARG A 23 -15.99 9.75 16.05
C ARG A 23 -14.86 9.86 15.01
N SER A 24 -13.60 9.77 15.44
CA SER A 24 -12.45 9.81 14.53
C SER A 24 -12.38 8.53 13.70
N ASP A 25 -12.60 7.39 14.32
CA ASP A 25 -12.60 6.08 13.66
C ASP A 25 -13.75 5.98 12.64
N GLY A 26 -14.94 6.49 12.99
CA GLY A 26 -16.06 6.60 12.07
C GLY A 26 -15.73 7.40 10.80
N ARG A 27 -14.90 8.45 10.89
CA ARG A 27 -14.44 9.20 9.70
C ARG A 27 -13.57 8.34 8.79
N VAL A 28 -12.60 7.62 9.37
CA VAL A 28 -11.68 6.75 8.61
C VAL A 28 -12.47 5.64 7.91
N ILE A 29 -13.42 5.03 8.62
CA ILE A 29 -14.31 3.99 8.06
C ILE A 29 -15.08 4.54 6.85
N TYR A 30 -15.62 5.76 6.92
CA TYR A 30 -16.27 6.38 5.76
C TYR A 30 -15.33 6.65 4.58
N CYS A 31 -14.11 7.11 4.84
CA CYS A 31 -13.10 7.32 3.80
C CYS A 31 -12.73 6.03 3.08
N VAL A 32 -12.71 4.89 3.76
CA VAL A 32 -12.51 3.59 3.11
C VAL A 32 -13.79 3.12 2.41
N ASN A 33 -14.96 3.40 2.98
CA ASN A 33 -16.24 2.96 2.44
C ASN A 33 -16.56 3.53 1.05
N ILE A 34 -16.14 4.77 0.75
CA ILE A 34 -16.37 5.37 -0.59
C ILE A 34 -15.70 4.57 -1.71
N ILE A 35 -14.60 3.87 -1.42
CA ILE A 35 -13.90 3.03 -2.41
C ILE A 35 -14.83 1.89 -2.89
N TYR A 36 -15.58 1.25 -1.98
CA TYR A 36 -16.54 0.22 -2.36
C TYR A 36 -17.67 0.76 -3.24
N TRP A 37 -18.15 1.97 -2.95
CA TRP A 37 -19.15 2.63 -3.79
C TRP A 37 -18.61 2.96 -5.18
N TYR A 38 -17.34 3.34 -5.32
CA TYR A 38 -16.71 3.53 -6.63
C TYR A 38 -16.56 2.21 -7.41
N ILE A 39 -16.20 1.10 -6.75
CA ILE A 39 -16.17 -0.21 -7.40
C ILE A 39 -17.57 -0.57 -7.92
N ARG A 40 -18.63 -0.33 -7.12
CA ARG A 40 -20.01 -0.57 -7.56
C ARG A 40 -20.43 0.32 -8.74
N LEU A 41 -19.95 1.55 -8.77
CA LEU A 41 -20.18 2.48 -9.87
C LEU A 41 -19.55 1.95 -11.18
N LEU A 42 -18.37 1.31 -11.11
CA LEU A 42 -17.76 0.64 -12.26
C LEU A 42 -18.61 -0.53 -12.79
N ASP A 43 -19.25 -1.33 -11.91
CA ASP A 43 -20.17 -2.40 -12.32
C ASP A 43 -21.37 -1.83 -13.11
N ILE A 44 -21.90 -0.69 -12.68
CA ILE A 44 -23.01 -0.01 -13.36
C ILE A 44 -22.55 0.49 -14.74
N PHE A 45 -21.36 1.08 -14.83
CA PHE A 45 -20.76 1.45 -16.11
C PHE A 45 -20.45 0.25 -17.02
N GLY A 46 -20.28 -0.93 -16.42
CA GLY A 46 -20.14 -2.21 -17.12
C GLY A 46 -21.31 -2.54 -18.06
N VAL A 47 -22.52 -2.04 -17.78
CA VAL A 47 -23.72 -2.29 -18.61
C VAL A 47 -23.81 -1.34 -19.82
N ASN A 48 -23.04 -0.24 -19.82
CA ASN A 48 -23.05 0.71 -20.93
C ASN A 48 -22.38 0.11 -22.19
N LYS A 49 -22.99 0.31 -23.36
CA LYS A 49 -22.50 -0.23 -24.66
C LYS A 49 -21.06 0.19 -25.00
N TYR A 50 -20.65 1.39 -24.57
CA TYR A 50 -19.31 1.92 -24.85
C TYR A 50 -18.29 1.63 -23.74
N LEU A 51 -18.67 1.73 -22.47
CA LEU A 51 -17.75 1.56 -21.34
C LEU A 51 -17.64 0.11 -20.86
N GLY A 52 -18.67 -0.71 -21.09
CA GLY A 52 -18.74 -2.11 -20.67
C GLY A 52 -17.58 -2.97 -21.16
N PRO A 53 -17.23 -2.93 -22.47
CA PRO A 53 -16.09 -3.69 -22.98
C PRO A 53 -14.77 -3.35 -22.28
N TYR A 54 -14.53 -2.07 -21.94
CA TYR A 54 -13.30 -1.64 -21.26
C TYR A 54 -13.23 -2.18 -19.83
N VAL A 55 -14.31 -2.06 -19.06
CA VAL A 55 -14.37 -2.57 -17.68
C VAL A 55 -14.16 -4.09 -17.65
N MET A 56 -14.81 -4.82 -18.56
CA MET A 56 -14.64 -6.27 -18.68
C MET A 56 -13.22 -6.66 -19.12
N MET A 57 -12.58 -5.88 -19.99
CA MET A 57 -11.21 -6.13 -20.44
C MET A 57 -10.21 -5.95 -19.28
N ILE A 58 -10.33 -4.85 -18.54
CA ILE A 58 -9.50 -4.59 -17.34
C ILE A 58 -9.67 -5.73 -16.33
N GLY A 59 -10.91 -6.14 -16.03
CA GLY A 59 -11.17 -7.23 -15.09
C GLY A 59 -10.52 -8.56 -15.49
N LYS A 60 -10.58 -8.92 -16.78
CA LYS A 60 -9.92 -10.15 -17.28
C LYS A 60 -8.40 -10.06 -17.21
N MET A 61 -7.82 -8.94 -17.63
CA MET A 61 -6.37 -8.74 -17.58
C MET A 61 -5.82 -8.73 -16.15
N MET A 62 -6.59 -8.23 -15.18
CA MET A 62 -6.20 -8.23 -13.78
C MET A 62 -5.98 -9.65 -13.23
N ILE A 63 -6.75 -10.64 -13.67
CA ILE A 63 -6.61 -12.04 -13.23
C ILE A 63 -5.27 -12.61 -13.67
N ASP A 64 -4.88 -12.39 -14.93
CA ASP A 64 -3.59 -12.87 -15.45
C ASP A 64 -2.42 -12.16 -14.76
N MET A 65 -2.58 -10.87 -14.42
CA MET A 65 -1.57 -10.10 -13.68
C MET A 65 -1.40 -10.55 -12.22
N MET A 66 -2.40 -11.18 -11.60
CA MET A 66 -2.28 -11.66 -10.21
C MET A 66 -1.13 -12.66 -10.04
N TYR A 67 -0.89 -13.53 -11.02
CA TYR A 67 0.24 -14.47 -10.98
C TYR A 67 1.59 -13.75 -10.98
N PHE A 68 1.72 -12.72 -11.82
CA PHE A 68 2.91 -11.88 -11.85
C PHE A 68 3.10 -11.13 -10.52
N VAL A 69 2.03 -10.57 -9.95
CA VAL A 69 2.07 -9.87 -8.66
C VAL A 69 2.55 -10.80 -7.53
N ILE A 70 2.17 -12.08 -7.53
CA ILE A 70 2.64 -13.05 -6.53
C ILE A 70 4.16 -13.26 -6.65
N ILE A 71 4.68 -13.46 -7.86
CA ILE A 71 6.12 -13.62 -8.10
C ILE A 71 6.87 -12.35 -7.68
N MET A 72 6.35 -11.18 -8.06
CA MET A 72 6.89 -9.89 -7.69
C MET A 72 6.95 -9.70 -6.17
N LEU A 73 5.92 -10.12 -5.44
CA LEU A 73 5.89 -10.07 -3.97
C LEU A 73 6.98 -10.96 -3.36
N VAL A 74 7.21 -12.17 -3.89
CA VAL A 74 8.28 -13.06 -3.42
C VAL A 74 9.66 -12.41 -3.62
N VAL A 75 9.92 -11.86 -4.81
CA VAL A 75 11.18 -11.16 -5.11
C VAL A 75 11.36 -9.94 -4.19
N LEU A 76 10.33 -9.10 -4.09
CA LEU A 76 10.32 -7.91 -3.23
C LEU A 76 10.62 -8.29 -1.78
N MET A 77 9.98 -9.32 -1.25
CA MET A 77 10.18 -9.78 0.12
C MET A 77 11.58 -10.32 0.36
N SER A 78 12.12 -11.12 -0.57
CA SER A 78 13.47 -11.65 -0.45
C SER A 78 14.51 -10.52 -0.36
N PHE A 79 14.38 -9.50 -1.20
CA PHE A 79 15.27 -8.34 -1.20
C PHE A 79 15.04 -7.43 0.01
N GLY A 80 13.79 -7.14 0.38
CA GLY A 80 13.45 -6.31 1.54
C GLY A 80 13.97 -6.89 2.86
N VAL A 81 13.85 -8.21 3.05
CA VAL A 81 14.37 -8.90 4.24
C VAL A 81 15.90 -8.85 4.27
N ALA A 82 16.56 -9.14 3.14
CA ALA A 82 18.01 -9.08 3.06
C ALA A 82 18.56 -7.67 3.36
N ARG A 83 17.93 -6.62 2.78
CA ARG A 83 18.28 -5.23 3.03
C ARG A 83 18.16 -4.86 4.51
N GLN A 84 17.01 -5.17 5.12
CA GLN A 84 16.75 -4.81 6.51
C GLN A 84 17.69 -5.54 7.47
N ALA A 85 17.96 -6.82 7.23
CA ALA A 85 18.84 -7.64 8.06
C ALA A 85 20.31 -7.16 8.03
N ILE A 86 20.79 -6.68 6.88
CA ILE A 86 22.17 -6.18 6.74
C ILE A 86 22.32 -4.78 7.35
N LEU A 87 21.38 -3.86 7.08
CA LEU A 87 21.51 -2.47 7.53
C LEU A 87 21.18 -2.28 9.02
N PHE A 88 20.28 -3.09 9.60
CA PHE A 88 19.79 -2.90 10.96
C PHE A 88 19.85 -4.21 11.77
N PRO A 89 21.07 -4.68 12.14
CA PRO A 89 21.24 -5.97 12.81
C PRO A 89 20.68 -6.04 14.24
N ASN A 90 20.51 -4.89 14.91
CA ASN A 90 20.13 -4.80 16.32
C ASN A 90 18.72 -4.21 16.54
N GLU A 91 17.81 -4.36 15.59
CA GLU A 91 16.45 -3.79 15.69
C GLU A 91 15.49 -4.75 16.41
N GLU A 92 14.72 -4.23 17.38
CA GLU A 92 13.75 -5.03 18.12
C GLU A 92 12.54 -5.44 17.25
N PRO A 93 11.93 -6.62 17.52
CA PRO A 93 10.77 -7.08 16.77
C PRO A 93 9.59 -6.12 16.94
N SER A 94 9.25 -5.39 15.87
CA SER A 94 8.15 -4.43 15.87
C SER A 94 7.36 -4.47 14.55
N TRP A 95 6.09 -4.06 14.59
CA TRP A 95 5.26 -3.91 13.39
C TRP A 95 5.82 -2.87 12.38
N LYS A 96 6.67 -1.97 12.86
CA LYS A 96 7.38 -1.00 12.04
C LYS A 96 8.43 -1.69 11.15
N LEU A 97 9.09 -2.72 11.65
CA LEU A 97 10.06 -3.53 10.89
C LEU A 97 9.39 -4.16 9.67
N ALA A 98 8.24 -4.81 9.87
CA ALA A 98 7.47 -5.40 8.78
C ALA A 98 7.08 -4.34 7.73
N LYS A 99 6.58 -3.17 8.16
CA LYS A 99 6.27 -2.07 7.25
C LYS A 99 7.50 -1.64 6.42
N ASN A 100 8.67 -1.48 7.04
CA ASN A 100 9.89 -1.01 6.38
C ASN A 100 10.39 -2.01 5.32
N ILE A 101 10.31 -3.31 5.61
CA ILE A 101 10.67 -4.40 4.69
C ILE A 101 9.88 -4.31 3.37
N PHE A 102 8.58 -4.01 3.44
CA PHE A 102 7.75 -3.88 2.24
C PHE A 102 7.88 -2.51 1.56
N TYR A 103 7.96 -1.43 2.35
CA TYR A 103 7.80 -0.07 1.85
C TYR A 103 8.88 0.33 0.84
N MET A 104 10.17 0.21 1.21
CA MET A 104 11.26 0.63 0.31
C MET A 104 11.28 -0.12 -1.02
N PRO A 105 11.32 -1.46 -1.05
CA PRO A 105 11.42 -2.18 -2.31
C PRO A 105 10.11 -2.12 -3.14
N TYR A 106 8.97 -1.82 -2.53
CA TYR A 106 7.74 -1.51 -3.26
C TYR A 106 7.86 -0.22 -4.07
N TRP A 107 8.35 0.86 -3.47
CA TRP A 107 8.53 2.14 -4.16
C TRP A 107 9.59 2.10 -5.26
N MET A 108 10.60 1.24 -5.12
CA MET A 108 11.60 0.99 -6.17
C MET A 108 10.99 0.46 -7.48
N ILE A 109 9.89 -0.30 -7.42
CA ILE A 109 9.18 -0.77 -8.63
C ILE A 109 8.56 0.40 -9.39
N TYR A 110 8.16 1.47 -8.68
CA TYR A 110 7.55 2.66 -9.26
C TYR A 110 8.58 3.74 -9.64
N GLY A 111 9.88 3.46 -9.51
CA GLY A 111 10.98 4.35 -9.93
C GLY A 111 11.63 5.15 -8.82
N GLU A 112 11.17 5.04 -7.57
CA GLU A 112 11.82 5.68 -6.42
C GLU A 112 12.96 4.80 -5.90
N VAL A 113 14.20 5.16 -6.26
CA VAL A 113 15.39 4.33 -6.01
C VAL A 113 16.06 4.61 -4.65
N PHE A 114 15.65 5.67 -3.94
CA PHE A 114 16.27 6.12 -2.67
C PHE A 114 17.80 6.24 -2.76
N ALA A 115 18.28 6.96 -3.79
CA ALA A 115 19.69 7.02 -4.15
C ALA A 115 20.60 7.56 -3.04
N ASP A 116 20.08 8.43 -2.18
CA ASP A 116 20.73 8.97 -0.98
C ASP A 116 21.05 7.91 0.08
N GLN A 117 20.34 6.79 0.06
CA GLN A 117 20.50 5.68 1.00
C GLN A 117 21.30 4.52 0.41
N ILE A 118 21.73 4.65 -0.84
CA ILE A 118 22.58 3.67 -1.51
C ILE A 118 24.02 4.01 -1.11
N ASP A 119 24.70 3.02 -0.52
CA ASP A 119 26.06 3.15 0.04
C ASP A 119 26.16 4.16 1.20
N PRO A 120 25.56 3.86 2.37
CA PRO A 120 25.75 4.69 3.55
C PRO A 120 27.25 4.71 3.93
N PRO A 121 27.77 5.83 4.47
CA PRO A 121 29.18 5.97 4.81
C PRO A 121 29.60 4.83 5.75
N CYS A 122 30.34 3.87 5.22
CA CYS A 122 30.78 2.69 5.93
C CYS A 122 32.26 2.86 6.30
N GLY A 123 32.53 3.11 7.60
CA GLY A 123 33.88 3.10 8.13
C GLY A 123 34.85 4.17 7.63
N GLN A 124 34.39 5.21 6.90
CA GLN A 124 35.18 6.41 6.67
C GLN A 124 34.90 7.42 7.78
N ASN A 125 35.90 7.63 8.63
CA ASN A 125 36.00 8.83 9.45
C ASN A 125 35.69 10.04 8.56
N GLU A 126 34.85 10.94 9.08
CA GLU A 126 34.63 12.27 8.55
C GLU A 126 35.98 12.95 8.32
N THR A 127 36.56 12.77 7.13
CA THR A 127 37.74 13.52 6.75
C THR A 127 37.21 14.80 6.15
N ARG A 128 36.89 15.71 7.08
CA ARG A 128 36.81 17.15 6.96
C ARG A 128 37.42 17.68 5.66
N GLU A 129 36.58 18.20 4.78
CA GLU A 129 36.95 19.29 3.86
C GLU A 129 35.88 20.38 3.93
N ASP A 130 35.84 21.08 5.07
CA ASP A 130 35.70 22.53 5.02
C ASP A 130 36.90 23.07 4.24
N GLY A 131 36.71 23.55 3.01
CA GLY A 131 37.88 24.00 2.25
C GLY A 131 37.77 24.49 0.81
N LYS A 132 36.65 25.09 0.37
CA LYS A 132 36.51 26.20 -0.63
C LYS A 132 35.24 26.10 -1.45
#